data_AF-A0A4R8XL29-F1
#
_entry.id   AF-A0A4R8XL29-F1
#
_cell.length_a   1.000
_cell.length_b   1.000
_cell.length_c   1.000
_cell.angle_alpha   90.00
_cell.angle_beta   90.00
_cell.angle_gamma   90.00
#
_symmetry.space_group_name_H-M   'P 1'
#
loop_
_entity.id
_entity.type
_entity.pdbx_description
1 polymer ?
#
loop_
_entity_poly.entity_id
_entity_poly.type
_entity_poly.pdbx_seq_one_letter_code
_entity_poly.pdbx_strand_id
1 'polypeptide(L)'
;MVEYNPLTAQVQSLKIVLGELRATTADLRFQLGWYDAFDPSAAVGLGEVEARAVASINSQLAELETALANATECAERVRPATLAGWNPHYWFSETRSMAKRELAQYLAQIEKCGANLHRYGDERDRALAAITSAQESLTQYSTFGREAAAASLVGLDAEIEHASAELEKWETREKALSIKLEVPLREFLDLRRQLDGLKSDLDTAKRLERGLGDAGDRFALKQIHEDCERRFGTGSPREVIKRTGRAIKSFERNTDKLESRLREIARIGSLDVHMLVIDGSNLCYEDGKLIGLYALRAVCDHLPDDLDLIVVFDASIRKKLGVNDDTLRSQLPGVKVHIVASKAGADATILAAAQDPTSFVLSNDRFADFPDKPAVHDGRLIQHEIINRRVLIEELSIDVEYSNRG
;
A
#
# COMPACT_ATOMS: atom_id res chain seq x y z
N MET A 1 14.08 -9.06 -7.16
CA MET A 1 15.12 -8.26 -6.49
C MET A 1 14.76 -8.31 -5.01
N VAL A 2 15.64 -8.78 -4.12
CA VAL A 2 15.30 -8.89 -2.70
C VAL A 2 15.16 -7.48 -2.16
N GLU A 3 13.97 -7.15 -1.65
CA GLU A 3 13.74 -5.90 -0.96
C GLU A 3 14.30 -6.04 0.45
N TYR A 4 15.41 -5.35 0.73
CA TYR A 4 16.13 -5.48 2.00
C TYR A 4 15.52 -4.64 3.12
N ASN A 5 14.63 -3.70 2.79
CA ASN A 5 13.88 -2.94 3.79
C ASN A 5 12.48 -3.55 3.95
N PRO A 6 12.22 -4.31 5.03
CA PRO A 6 10.92 -4.94 5.25
C PRO A 6 9.80 -3.93 5.53
N LEU A 7 10.12 -2.70 5.90
CA LEU A 7 9.14 -1.67 6.25
C LEU A 7 8.47 -1.03 5.03
N THR A 8 9.08 -1.15 3.83
CA THR A 8 8.51 -0.57 2.62
C THR A 8 7.11 -1.09 2.34
N ALA A 9 6.89 -2.40 2.47
CA ALA A 9 5.59 -3.02 2.23
C ALA A 9 4.52 -2.50 3.20
N GLN A 10 4.88 -2.32 4.48
CA GLN A 10 3.98 -1.77 5.49
C GLN A 10 3.59 -0.33 5.18
N VAL A 11 4.57 0.52 4.83
CA VAL A 11 4.35 1.91 4.43
C VAL A 11 3.44 1.99 3.19
N GLN A 12 3.67 1.14 2.17
CA GLN A 12 2.82 1.11 0.98
C GLN A 12 1.40 0.66 1.30
N SER A 13 1.23 -0.35 2.17
CA SER A 13 -0.10 -0.78 2.60
C SER A 13 -0.86 0.33 3.30
N LEU A 14 -0.22 1.07 4.22
CA LEU A 14 -0.83 2.21 4.90
C LEU A 14 -1.20 3.34 3.93
N LYS A 15 -0.37 3.60 2.92
CA LYS A 15 -0.69 4.59 1.86
C LYS A 15 -1.93 4.22 1.07
N ILE A 16 -2.11 2.93 0.75
CA ILE A 16 -3.29 2.44 0.05
C ILE A 16 -4.53 2.65 0.91
N VAL A 17 -4.50 2.18 2.16
CA VAL A 17 -5.63 2.34 3.11
C VAL A 17 -6.00 3.81 3.28
N LEU A 18 -5.02 4.70 3.46
CA LEU A 18 -5.26 6.12 3.60
C LEU A 18 -5.86 6.74 2.31
N GLY A 19 -5.44 6.25 1.14
CA GLY A 19 -6.00 6.63 -0.15
C GLY A 19 -7.48 6.24 -0.28
N GLU A 20 -7.83 5.03 0.13
CA GLU A 20 -9.22 4.53 0.14
C GLU A 20 -10.09 5.34 1.10
N LEU A 21 -9.65 5.56 2.35
CA LEU A 21 -10.37 6.37 3.33
C LEU A 21 -10.63 7.79 2.82
N ARG A 22 -9.63 8.43 2.21
CA ARG A 22 -9.76 9.78 1.63
C ARG A 22 -10.72 9.80 0.45
N ALA A 23 -10.70 8.77 -0.40
CA ALA A 23 -11.63 8.66 -1.52
C ALA A 23 -13.08 8.51 -1.04
N THR A 24 -13.33 7.63 -0.06
CA THR A 24 -14.65 7.45 0.57
C THR A 24 -15.13 8.74 1.22
N THR A 25 -14.25 9.44 1.93
CA THR A 25 -14.58 10.73 2.57
C THR A 25 -14.91 11.80 1.53
N ALA A 26 -14.18 11.86 0.41
CA ALA A 26 -14.47 12.79 -0.68
C ALA A 26 -15.81 12.52 -1.35
N ASP A 27 -16.14 11.25 -1.62
CA ASP A 27 -17.44 10.84 -2.18
C ASP A 27 -18.59 11.20 -1.22
N LEU A 28 -18.46 10.88 0.07
CA LEU A 28 -19.49 11.18 1.06
C LEU A 28 -19.69 12.69 1.26
N ARG A 29 -18.61 13.49 1.23
CA ARG A 29 -18.68 14.96 1.22
C ARG A 29 -19.37 15.48 -0.04
N PHE A 30 -19.10 14.89 -1.20
CA PHE A 30 -19.78 15.25 -2.45
C PHE A 30 -21.29 14.97 -2.37
N GLN A 31 -21.69 13.79 -1.89
CA GLN A 31 -23.09 13.42 -1.71
C GLN A 31 -23.80 14.32 -0.69
N LEU A 32 -23.16 14.64 0.43
CA LEU A 32 -23.68 15.61 1.41
C LEU A 32 -23.83 17.00 0.82
N GLY A 33 -22.84 17.47 0.06
CA GLY A 33 -22.90 18.76 -0.63
C GLY A 33 -24.04 18.82 -1.65
N TRP A 34 -24.26 17.72 -2.40
CA TRP A 34 -25.41 17.59 -3.29
C TRP A 34 -26.73 17.65 -2.50
N TYR A 35 -26.84 16.90 -1.40
CA TYR A 35 -28.04 16.87 -0.56
C TYR A 35 -28.38 18.24 0.01
N ASP A 36 -27.39 18.92 0.59
CA ASP A 36 -27.58 20.23 1.23
C ASP A 36 -27.91 21.34 0.22
N ALA A 37 -27.49 21.18 -1.04
CA ALA A 37 -27.82 22.12 -2.12
C ALA A 37 -29.10 21.77 -2.89
N PHE A 38 -29.66 20.57 -2.72
CA PHE A 38 -30.82 20.10 -3.45
C PHE A 38 -32.11 20.77 -2.95
N ASP A 39 -32.87 21.37 -3.87
CA ASP A 39 -34.19 21.93 -3.57
C ASP A 39 -35.29 20.94 -4.00
N PRO A 40 -35.91 20.20 -3.06
CA PRO A 40 -36.96 19.25 -3.39
C PRO A 40 -38.21 19.94 -3.94
N SER A 41 -38.48 21.19 -3.56
CA SER A 41 -39.67 21.92 -4.03
C SER A 41 -39.51 22.30 -5.50
N ALA A 42 -38.31 22.75 -5.90
CA ALA A 42 -38.00 23.03 -7.29
C ALA A 42 -38.08 21.75 -8.16
N ALA A 43 -37.59 20.62 -7.66
CA ALA A 43 -37.65 19.34 -8.38
C ALA A 43 -39.09 18.84 -8.57
N VAL A 44 -39.94 18.91 -7.53
CA VAL A 44 -41.37 18.59 -7.64
C VAL A 44 -42.05 19.54 -8.63
N GLY A 45 -41.81 20.85 -8.52
CA GLY A 45 -42.40 21.85 -9.40
C GLY A 45 -42.02 21.64 -10.87
N LEU A 46 -40.76 21.29 -11.15
CA LEU A 46 -40.31 20.93 -12.50
C LEU A 46 -41.06 19.69 -13.03
N GLY A 47 -41.15 18.63 -12.23
CA GLY A 47 -41.89 17.42 -12.60
C GLY A 47 -43.36 17.69 -12.93
N GLU A 48 -44.03 18.56 -12.16
CA GLU A 48 -45.42 18.96 -12.41
C GLU A 48 -45.59 19.83 -13.68
N VAL A 49 -44.62 20.70 -13.97
CA VAL A 49 -44.61 21.49 -15.21
C VAL A 49 -44.44 20.58 -16.43
N GLU A 50 -43.48 19.66 -16.39
CA GLU A 50 -43.23 18.72 -17.49
C GLU A 50 -44.38 17.73 -17.66
N ALA A 51 -45.02 17.27 -16.58
CA ALA A 51 -46.20 16.42 -16.65
C ALA A 51 -47.39 17.12 -17.35
N ARG A 52 -47.59 18.41 -17.07
CA ARG A 52 -48.58 19.23 -17.77
C ARG A 52 -48.21 19.43 -19.24
N ALA A 53 -46.92 19.62 -19.55
CA ALA A 53 -46.44 19.71 -20.92
C ALA A 53 -46.71 18.41 -21.70
N VAL A 54 -46.41 17.24 -21.12
CA VAL A 54 -46.71 15.93 -21.72
C VAL A 54 -48.21 15.78 -22.00
N ALA A 55 -49.09 16.15 -21.06
CA ALA A 55 -50.53 16.09 -21.27
C ALA A 55 -50.97 16.97 -22.46
N SER A 56 -50.44 18.20 -22.56
CA SER A 56 -50.70 19.11 -23.68
C SER A 56 -50.17 18.55 -25.01
N ILE A 57 -48.95 18.02 -25.02
CA ILE A 57 -48.31 17.45 -26.22
C ILE A 57 -49.09 16.23 -26.70
N ASN A 58 -49.55 15.35 -25.80
CA ASN A 58 -50.37 14.20 -26.16
C ASN A 58 -51.69 14.63 -26.81
N SER A 59 -52.32 15.71 -26.34
CA SER A 59 -53.50 16.28 -26.99
C SER A 59 -53.19 16.75 -28.42
N GLN A 60 -52.07 17.45 -28.60
CA GLN A 60 -51.65 17.95 -29.92
C GLN A 60 -51.26 16.82 -30.88
N LEU A 61 -50.62 15.76 -30.38
CA LEU A 61 -50.31 14.56 -31.16
C LEU A 61 -51.60 13.89 -31.64
N ALA A 62 -52.59 13.69 -30.76
CA ALA A 62 -53.88 13.09 -31.12
C ALA A 62 -54.64 13.91 -32.19
N GLU A 63 -54.61 15.25 -32.08
CA GLU A 63 -55.18 16.15 -33.09
C GLU A 63 -54.45 16.02 -34.44
N LEU A 64 -53.11 15.96 -34.42
CA LEU A 64 -52.29 15.81 -35.63
C LEU A 64 -52.46 14.44 -36.29
N GLU A 65 -52.58 13.37 -35.52
CA GLU A 65 -52.87 12.02 -36.02
C GLU A 65 -54.22 11.98 -36.74
N THR A 66 -55.24 12.60 -36.14
CA THR A 66 -56.58 12.72 -36.76
C THR A 66 -56.52 13.56 -38.04
N ALA A 67 -55.81 14.69 -38.02
CA ALA A 67 -55.63 15.53 -39.20
C ALA A 67 -54.86 14.82 -40.32
N LEU A 68 -53.84 14.05 -39.97
CA LEU A 68 -53.06 13.24 -40.91
C LEU A 68 -53.92 12.15 -41.54
N ALA A 69 -54.70 11.42 -40.75
CA ALA A 69 -55.62 10.39 -41.24
C ALA A 69 -56.64 10.98 -42.22
N ASN A 70 -57.28 12.10 -41.85
CA ASN A 70 -58.25 12.80 -42.71
C ASN A 70 -57.62 13.31 -44.01
N ALA A 71 -56.43 13.92 -43.94
CA ALA A 71 -55.71 14.40 -45.13
C ALA A 71 -55.31 13.24 -46.05
N THR A 72 -54.91 12.11 -45.48
CA THR A 72 -54.57 10.88 -46.21
C THR A 72 -55.80 10.30 -46.91
N GLU A 73 -56.93 10.18 -46.21
CA GLU A 73 -58.18 9.71 -46.80
C GLU A 73 -58.66 10.63 -47.94
N CYS A 74 -58.60 11.95 -47.74
CA CYS A 74 -58.96 12.92 -48.77
C CYS A 74 -58.03 12.86 -49.99
N ALA A 75 -56.72 12.71 -49.78
CA ALA A 75 -55.75 12.53 -50.85
C ALA A 75 -56.07 11.28 -51.69
N GLU A 76 -56.34 10.14 -51.03
CA GLU A 76 -56.69 8.89 -51.72
C GLU A 76 -58.02 8.97 -52.47
N ARG A 77 -59.01 9.71 -51.94
CA ARG A 77 -60.29 9.95 -52.63
C ARG A 77 -60.13 10.81 -53.89
N VAL A 78 -59.25 11.82 -53.87
CA VAL A 78 -59.02 12.74 -55.01
C VAL A 78 -58.08 12.13 -56.05
N ARG A 79 -57.16 11.23 -55.64
CA ARG A 79 -56.12 10.62 -56.49
C ARG A 79 -56.67 10.06 -57.82
N PRO A 80 -57.77 9.28 -57.89
CA PRO A 80 -58.28 8.76 -59.16
C PRO A 80 -58.65 9.84 -60.18
N ALA A 81 -59.18 10.99 -59.73
CA ALA A 81 -59.58 12.11 -60.58
C ALA A 81 -58.39 12.91 -61.16
N THR A 82 -57.16 12.59 -60.76
CA THR A 82 -55.93 13.20 -61.30
C THR A 82 -55.35 12.44 -62.50
N LEU A 83 -55.77 11.18 -62.68
CA LEU A 83 -55.25 10.29 -63.72
C LEU A 83 -55.71 10.75 -65.11
N ALA A 84 -54.81 10.67 -66.10
CA ALA A 84 -55.09 11.19 -67.44
C ALA A 84 -56.15 10.34 -68.20
N GLY A 85 -56.19 9.03 -67.93
CA GLY A 85 -57.06 8.09 -68.67
C GLY A 85 -56.76 8.09 -70.18
N TRP A 86 -57.69 7.54 -70.97
CA TRP A 86 -57.55 7.40 -72.43
C TRP A 86 -58.08 8.60 -73.24
N ASN A 87 -58.72 9.59 -72.61
CA ASN A 87 -59.37 10.73 -73.28
C ASN A 87 -58.46 11.99 -73.29
N PRO A 88 -57.94 12.42 -74.45
CA PRO A 88 -57.03 13.58 -74.54
C PRO A 88 -57.66 14.91 -74.12
N HIS A 89 -58.97 15.11 -74.30
CA HIS A 89 -59.65 16.33 -73.86
C HIS A 89 -59.70 16.45 -72.33
N TYR A 90 -59.72 15.31 -71.62
CA TYR A 90 -59.69 15.29 -70.16
C TYR A 90 -58.32 15.66 -69.61
N TRP A 91 -57.23 15.44 -70.38
CA TRP A 91 -55.86 15.72 -69.95
C TRP A 91 -55.65 17.20 -69.63
N PHE A 92 -56.33 18.08 -70.36
CA PHE A 92 -56.30 19.54 -70.21
C PHE A 92 -57.57 20.10 -69.57
N SER A 93 -58.42 19.25 -69.00
CA SER A 93 -59.67 19.69 -68.36
C SER A 93 -59.40 20.48 -67.07
N GLU A 94 -60.25 21.47 -66.82
CA GLU A 94 -60.23 22.25 -65.58
C GLU A 94 -60.47 21.36 -64.35
N THR A 95 -61.36 20.38 -64.46
CA THR A 95 -61.66 19.38 -63.42
C THR A 95 -60.41 18.60 -63.00
N ARG A 96 -59.61 18.11 -63.96
CA ARG A 96 -58.35 17.41 -63.66
C ARG A 96 -57.31 18.35 -63.05
N SER A 97 -57.23 19.59 -63.53
CA SER A 97 -56.32 20.61 -62.98
C SER A 97 -56.67 20.97 -61.54
N MET A 98 -57.97 21.07 -61.20
CA MET A 98 -58.46 21.26 -59.83
C MET A 98 -58.13 20.07 -58.94
N ALA A 99 -58.42 18.84 -59.38
CA ALA A 99 -58.10 17.62 -58.63
C ALA A 99 -56.59 17.49 -58.33
N LYS A 100 -55.72 17.87 -59.28
CA LYS A 100 -54.27 17.92 -59.05
C LYS A 100 -53.85 18.96 -58.00
N ARG A 101 -54.48 20.14 -58.00
CA ARG A 101 -54.22 21.19 -56.99
C ARG A 101 -54.67 20.74 -55.61
N GLU A 102 -55.87 20.14 -55.50
CA GLU A 102 -56.38 19.58 -54.25
C GLU A 102 -55.48 18.44 -53.74
N LEU A 103 -55.06 17.51 -54.60
CA LEU A 103 -54.13 16.45 -54.21
C LEU A 103 -52.79 17.02 -53.71
N ALA A 104 -52.24 18.03 -54.38
CA ALA A 104 -51.01 18.68 -53.93
C ALA A 104 -51.16 19.36 -52.56
N GLN A 105 -52.33 19.96 -52.28
CA GLN A 105 -52.64 20.53 -50.97
C GLN A 105 -52.69 19.46 -49.88
N TYR A 106 -53.39 18.34 -50.12
CA TYR A 106 -53.45 17.24 -49.15
C TYR A 106 -52.07 16.59 -48.92
N LEU A 107 -51.26 16.41 -49.96
CA LEU A 107 -49.89 15.90 -49.81
C LEU A 107 -48.99 16.83 -48.99
N ALA A 108 -49.07 18.15 -49.22
CA ALA A 108 -48.34 19.13 -48.41
C ALA A 108 -48.83 19.14 -46.95
N GLN A 109 -50.13 18.94 -46.73
CA GLN A 109 -50.70 18.80 -45.38
C GLN A 109 -50.21 17.53 -44.68
N ILE A 110 -50.14 16.40 -45.39
CA ILE A 110 -49.58 15.13 -44.89
C ILE A 110 -48.12 15.30 -44.47
N GLU A 111 -47.29 15.91 -45.32
CA GLU A 111 -45.88 16.18 -45.01
C GLU A 111 -45.74 17.06 -43.77
N LYS A 112 -46.51 18.15 -43.69
CA LYS A 112 -46.52 19.06 -42.54
C LYS A 112 -46.98 18.36 -41.26
N CYS A 113 -48.03 17.56 -41.31
CA CYS A 113 -48.52 16.78 -40.18
C CYS A 113 -47.47 15.75 -39.73
N GLY A 114 -46.81 15.05 -40.67
CA GLY A 114 -45.74 14.10 -40.36
C GLY A 114 -44.54 14.77 -39.67
N ALA A 115 -44.09 15.93 -40.15
CA ALA A 115 -43.01 16.68 -39.52
C ALA A 115 -43.36 17.14 -38.10
N ASN A 116 -44.60 17.62 -37.90
CA ASN A 116 -45.07 18.05 -36.58
C ASN A 116 -45.23 16.88 -35.60
N LEU A 117 -45.71 15.72 -36.05
CA LEU A 117 -45.79 14.51 -35.23
C LEU A 117 -44.42 14.09 -34.71
N HIS A 118 -43.40 14.10 -35.58
CA HIS A 118 -42.04 13.77 -35.16
C HIS A 118 -41.52 14.77 -34.12
N ARG A 119 -41.67 16.08 -34.37
CA ARG A 119 -41.23 17.12 -33.44
C ARG A 119 -41.90 17.01 -32.06
N TYR A 120 -43.22 16.84 -32.02
CA TYR A 120 -43.94 16.71 -30.76
C TYR A 120 -43.66 15.36 -30.08
N GLY A 121 -43.35 14.31 -30.83
CA GLY A 121 -42.82 13.06 -30.29
C GLY A 121 -41.52 13.26 -29.54
N ASP A 122 -40.54 13.94 -30.16
CA ASP A 122 -39.25 14.25 -29.52
C ASP A 122 -39.42 15.15 -28.29
N GLU A 123 -40.30 16.16 -28.34
CA GLU A 123 -40.60 17.04 -27.20
C GLU A 123 -41.22 16.25 -26.03
N ARG A 124 -42.15 15.34 -26.31
CA ARG A 124 -42.74 14.45 -25.31
C ARG A 124 -41.68 13.58 -24.64
N ASP A 125 -40.80 12.97 -25.43
CA ASP A 125 -39.81 12.04 -24.91
C ASP A 125 -38.77 12.76 -24.03
N ARG A 126 -38.40 14.01 -24.37
CA ARG A 126 -37.56 14.86 -23.49
C ARG A 126 -38.28 15.22 -22.19
N ALA A 127 -39.55 15.60 -22.25
CA ALA A 127 -40.33 15.93 -21.06
C ALA A 127 -40.50 14.72 -20.14
N LEU A 128 -40.74 13.52 -20.70
CA LEU A 128 -40.77 12.27 -19.94
C LEU A 128 -39.43 11.95 -19.27
N ALA A 129 -38.31 12.13 -19.98
CA ALA A 129 -36.98 11.94 -19.39
C ALA A 129 -36.70 12.91 -18.24
N ALA A 130 -37.14 14.17 -18.36
CA ALA A 130 -37.03 15.16 -17.30
C ALA A 130 -37.86 14.78 -16.05
N ILE A 131 -39.09 14.27 -16.24
CA ILE A 131 -39.93 13.77 -15.15
C ILE A 131 -39.23 12.61 -14.42
N THR A 132 -38.72 11.63 -15.16
CA THR A 132 -38.01 10.48 -14.58
C THR A 132 -36.79 10.94 -13.78
N SER A 133 -35.97 11.83 -14.34
CA SER A 133 -34.78 12.36 -13.64
C SER A 133 -35.13 13.14 -12.37
N ALA A 134 -36.21 13.91 -12.37
CA ALA A 134 -36.71 14.60 -11.18
C ALA A 134 -37.18 13.61 -10.10
N GLN A 135 -37.87 12.54 -10.50
CA GLN A 135 -38.34 11.49 -9.59
C GLN A 135 -37.18 10.70 -8.98
N GLU A 136 -36.16 10.35 -9.77
CA GLU A 136 -34.95 9.68 -9.30
C GLU A 136 -34.21 10.54 -8.27
N SER A 137 -34.05 11.83 -8.56
CA SER A 137 -33.40 12.79 -7.65
C SER A 137 -34.17 12.96 -6.34
N LEU A 138 -35.50 13.04 -6.39
CA LEU A 138 -36.35 13.10 -5.20
C LEU A 138 -36.27 11.81 -4.38
N THR A 139 -36.21 10.65 -5.04
CA THR A 139 -36.04 9.36 -4.38
C THR A 139 -34.68 9.30 -3.67
N GLN A 140 -33.60 9.66 -4.36
CA GLN A 140 -32.27 9.77 -3.78
C GLN A 140 -32.24 10.71 -2.57
N TYR A 141 -32.85 11.89 -2.68
CA TYR A 141 -32.94 12.84 -1.57
C TYR A 141 -33.71 12.26 -0.37
N SER A 142 -34.86 11.63 -0.61
CA SER A 142 -35.69 11.08 0.47
C SER A 142 -35.05 9.88 1.20
N THR A 143 -34.16 9.16 0.52
CA THR A 143 -33.50 7.95 1.07
C THR A 143 -32.12 8.25 1.66
N PHE A 144 -31.54 9.41 1.36
CA PHE A 144 -30.22 9.78 1.85
C PHE A 144 -30.25 10.14 3.35
N GLY A 145 -29.55 9.35 4.15
CA GLY A 145 -29.43 9.59 5.59
C GLY A 145 -28.38 10.66 5.91
N ARG A 146 -28.75 11.94 5.82
CA ARG A 146 -27.84 13.07 6.08
C ARG A 146 -27.10 12.97 7.41
N GLU A 147 -27.81 12.68 8.50
CA GLU A 147 -27.21 12.58 9.84
C GLU A 147 -26.23 11.40 9.95
N ALA A 148 -26.59 10.26 9.38
CA ALA A 148 -25.71 9.09 9.33
C ALA A 148 -24.45 9.37 8.50
N ALA A 149 -24.59 10.04 7.35
CA ALA A 149 -23.47 10.46 6.52
C ALA A 149 -22.54 11.43 7.27
N ALA A 150 -23.09 12.42 7.97
CA ALA A 150 -22.31 13.37 8.76
C ALA A 150 -21.57 12.69 9.92
N ALA A 151 -22.21 11.74 10.62
CA ALA A 151 -21.57 10.96 11.68
C ALA A 151 -20.44 10.07 11.14
N SER A 152 -20.67 9.41 9.99
CA SER A 152 -19.64 8.62 9.30
C SER A 152 -18.44 9.46 8.89
N LEU A 153 -18.64 10.70 8.42
CA LEU A 153 -17.52 11.60 8.11
C LEU A 153 -16.64 11.88 9.32
N VAL A 154 -17.24 12.11 10.50
CA VAL A 154 -16.46 12.34 11.74
C VAL A 154 -15.63 11.11 12.10
N GLY A 155 -16.20 9.91 11.96
CA GLY A 155 -15.47 8.65 12.16
C GLY A 155 -14.32 8.48 11.16
N LEU A 156 -14.59 8.68 9.87
CA LEU A 156 -13.58 8.59 8.81
C LEU A 156 -12.47 9.63 8.97
N ASP A 157 -12.79 10.86 9.36
CA ASP A 157 -11.77 11.90 9.61
C ASP A 157 -10.86 11.50 10.79
N ALA A 158 -11.42 10.91 11.86
CA ALA A 158 -10.62 10.40 12.97
C ALA A 158 -9.73 9.21 12.56
N GLU A 159 -10.25 8.30 11.73
CA GLU A 159 -9.47 7.18 11.17
C GLU A 159 -8.35 7.69 10.24
N ILE A 160 -8.61 8.71 9.41
CA ILE A 160 -7.61 9.35 8.55
C ILE A 160 -6.50 10.00 9.37
N GLU A 161 -6.84 10.72 10.45
CA GLU A 161 -5.85 11.33 11.33
C GLU A 161 -4.98 10.26 12.01
N HIS A 162 -5.60 9.20 12.54
CA HIS A 162 -4.86 8.09 13.15
C HIS A 162 -3.93 7.39 12.14
N ALA A 163 -4.45 7.01 10.98
CA ALA A 163 -3.67 6.34 9.94
C ALA A 163 -2.58 7.24 9.35
N SER A 164 -2.79 8.56 9.29
CA SER A 164 -1.77 9.52 8.86
C SER A 164 -0.62 9.62 9.86
N ALA A 165 -0.93 9.68 11.16
CA ALA A 165 0.08 9.69 12.22
C ALA A 165 0.89 8.38 12.27
N GLU A 166 0.22 7.24 12.10
CA GLU A 166 0.91 5.95 11.97
C GLU A 166 1.80 5.91 10.72
N LEU A 167 1.31 6.39 9.58
CA LEU A 167 2.10 6.43 8.35
C LEU A 167 3.37 7.28 8.53
N GLU A 168 3.28 8.45 9.16
CA GLU A 168 4.44 9.31 9.43
C GLU A 168 5.49 8.60 10.32
N LYS A 169 5.03 7.90 11.37
CA LYS A 169 5.89 7.07 12.23
C LYS A 169 6.62 6.00 11.41
N TRP A 170 5.88 5.26 10.58
CA TRP A 170 6.45 4.18 9.76
C TRP A 170 7.37 4.70 8.66
N GLU A 171 7.06 5.83 8.02
CA GLU A 171 7.93 6.47 7.03
C GLU A 171 9.25 6.93 7.63
N THR A 172 9.20 7.48 8.86
CA THR A 172 10.42 7.88 9.58
C THR A 172 11.31 6.68 9.86
N ARG A 173 10.73 5.56 10.32
CA ARG A 173 11.45 4.30 10.57
C ARG A 173 11.99 3.68 9.28
N GLU A 174 11.18 3.62 8.22
CA GLU A 174 11.58 3.12 6.91
C GLU A 174 12.79 3.89 6.40
N LYS A 175 12.75 5.23 6.44
CA LYS A 175 13.83 6.10 6.00
C LYS A 175 15.11 5.88 6.83
N ALA A 176 14.98 5.81 8.16
CA ALA A 176 16.11 5.55 9.03
C ALA A 176 16.78 4.19 8.74
N LEU A 177 15.98 3.15 8.49
CA LEU A 177 16.48 1.83 8.09
C LEU A 177 17.12 1.84 6.70
N SER A 178 16.51 2.51 5.74
CA SER A 178 17.05 2.69 4.38
C SER A 178 18.43 3.36 4.41
N ILE A 179 18.64 4.38 5.26
CA ILE A 179 19.95 5.01 5.47
C ILE A 179 20.97 4.00 6.03
N LYS A 180 20.59 3.21 7.04
CA LYS A 180 21.48 2.19 7.63
C LYS A 180 21.86 1.09 6.62
N LEU A 181 20.95 0.75 5.70
CA LEU A 181 21.16 -0.28 4.67
C LEU A 181 21.96 0.21 3.45
N GLU A 182 22.01 1.53 3.19
CA GLU A 182 22.53 2.08 1.92
C GLU A 182 23.96 1.62 1.60
N VAL A 183 24.89 1.81 2.54
CA VAL A 183 26.31 1.51 2.33
C VAL A 183 26.54 0.00 2.21
N PRO A 184 26.10 -0.85 3.16
CA PRO A 184 26.28 -2.30 3.04
C PRO A 184 25.61 -2.89 1.80
N LEU A 185 24.46 -2.34 1.38
CA LEU A 185 23.75 -2.82 0.20
C LEU A 185 24.51 -2.49 -1.09
N ARG A 186 25.09 -1.29 -1.18
CA ARG A 186 25.94 -0.90 -2.32
C ARG A 186 27.15 -1.83 -2.43
N GLU A 187 27.85 -2.05 -1.33
CA GLU A 187 29.00 -2.98 -1.28
C GLU A 187 28.61 -4.39 -1.69
N PHE A 188 27.45 -4.88 -1.24
CA PHE A 188 26.93 -6.20 -1.59
C PHE A 188 26.66 -6.34 -3.08
N LEU A 189 26.01 -5.33 -3.68
CA LEU A 189 25.72 -5.32 -5.11
C LEU A 189 27.01 -5.26 -5.95
N ASP A 190 28.00 -4.50 -5.51
CA ASP A 190 29.29 -4.42 -6.20
C ASP A 190 30.09 -5.73 -6.10
N LEU A 191 30.13 -6.37 -4.93
CA LEU A 191 30.74 -7.70 -4.77
C LEU A 191 30.05 -8.76 -5.62
N ARG A 192 28.72 -8.74 -5.67
CA ARG A 192 27.92 -9.66 -6.49
C ARG A 192 28.21 -9.47 -7.98
N ARG A 193 28.29 -8.21 -8.45
CA ARG A 193 28.66 -7.90 -9.84
C ARG A 193 30.07 -8.40 -10.17
N GLN A 194 31.04 -8.21 -9.27
CA GLN A 194 32.41 -8.71 -9.48
C GLN A 194 32.45 -10.24 -9.51
N LEU A 195 31.69 -10.90 -8.65
CA LEU A 195 31.56 -12.35 -8.59
C LEU A 195 30.95 -12.92 -9.87
N ASP A 196 29.92 -12.28 -10.43
CA ASP A 196 29.33 -12.66 -11.71
C ASP A 196 30.34 -12.50 -12.86
N GLY A 197 31.14 -11.42 -12.84
CA GLY A 197 32.26 -11.23 -13.76
C GLY A 197 33.30 -12.35 -13.68
N LEU A 198 33.75 -12.70 -12.47
CA LEU A 198 34.71 -13.79 -12.24
C LEU A 198 34.15 -15.15 -12.69
N LYS A 199 32.83 -15.40 -12.50
CA LYS A 199 32.18 -16.63 -12.99
C LYS A 199 32.21 -16.71 -14.52
N SER A 200 31.91 -15.60 -15.20
CA SER A 200 32.03 -15.51 -16.66
C SER A 200 33.47 -15.74 -17.16
N ASP A 201 34.46 -15.18 -16.47
CA ASP A 201 35.87 -15.39 -16.77
C ASP A 201 36.28 -16.85 -16.57
N LEU A 202 35.84 -17.48 -15.49
CA LEU A 202 36.08 -18.89 -15.21
C LEU A 202 35.51 -19.79 -16.31
N ASP A 203 34.27 -19.52 -16.76
CA ASP A 203 33.64 -20.29 -17.83
C ASP A 203 34.35 -20.10 -19.17
N THR A 204 34.83 -18.89 -19.46
CA THR A 204 35.66 -18.61 -20.62
C THR A 204 36.99 -19.38 -20.56
N ALA A 205 37.68 -19.34 -19.42
CA ALA A 205 38.93 -20.07 -19.23
C ALA A 205 38.74 -21.60 -19.34
N LYS A 206 37.63 -22.15 -18.81
CA LYS A 206 37.25 -23.56 -18.99
C LYS A 206 36.97 -23.93 -20.44
N ARG A 207 36.41 -23.02 -21.26
CA ARG A 207 36.24 -23.24 -22.70
C ARG A 207 37.58 -23.29 -23.43
N LEU A 208 38.49 -22.36 -23.13
CA LEU A 208 39.84 -22.36 -23.70
C LEU A 208 40.62 -23.62 -23.31
N GLU A 209 40.53 -24.06 -22.05
CA GLU A 209 41.16 -25.29 -21.56
C GLU A 209 40.65 -26.54 -22.28
N ARG A 210 39.33 -26.65 -22.51
CA ARG A 210 38.77 -27.74 -23.33
C ARG A 210 39.26 -27.67 -24.77
N GLY A 211 39.31 -26.47 -25.35
CA GLY A 211 39.85 -26.25 -26.69
C GLY A 211 41.31 -26.70 -26.83
N LEU A 212 42.14 -26.58 -25.78
CA LEU A 212 43.51 -27.11 -25.80
C LEU A 212 43.54 -28.66 -25.88
N GLY A 213 42.57 -29.34 -25.26
CA GLY A 213 42.45 -30.79 -25.33
C GLY A 213 41.96 -31.30 -26.69
N ASP A 214 41.15 -30.50 -27.37
CA ASP A 214 40.50 -30.86 -28.65
C ASP A 214 41.29 -30.37 -29.90
N ALA A 215 42.33 -29.54 -29.71
CA ALA A 215 43.10 -28.95 -30.80
C ALA A 215 43.95 -30.00 -31.55
N GLY A 216 43.69 -30.17 -32.84
CA GLY A 216 44.36 -31.15 -33.69
C GLY A 216 45.73 -30.73 -34.24
N ASP A 217 46.11 -29.45 -34.10
CA ASP A 217 47.37 -28.92 -34.64
C ASP A 217 48.06 -27.88 -33.73
N ARG A 218 49.36 -27.66 -33.98
CA ARG A 218 50.18 -26.70 -33.20
C ARG A 218 49.75 -25.25 -33.40
N PHE A 219 49.10 -24.94 -34.52
CA PHE A 219 48.63 -23.59 -34.82
C PHE A 219 47.39 -23.23 -33.98
N ALA A 220 46.39 -24.11 -33.89
CA ALA A 220 45.22 -23.90 -33.03
C ALA A 220 45.60 -23.82 -31.55
N LEU A 221 46.54 -24.66 -31.09
CA LEU A 221 47.09 -24.57 -29.72
C LEU A 221 47.69 -23.19 -29.44
N LYS A 222 48.50 -22.67 -30.38
CA LYS A 222 49.10 -21.33 -30.25
C LYS A 222 48.04 -20.23 -30.19
N GLN A 223 47.02 -20.30 -31.04
CA GLN A 223 45.93 -19.33 -31.06
C GLN A 223 45.15 -19.29 -29.74
N ILE A 224 44.92 -20.45 -29.12
CA ILE A 224 44.25 -20.53 -27.80
C ILE A 224 45.12 -19.90 -26.70
N HIS A 225 46.42 -20.14 -26.71
CA HIS A 225 47.35 -19.50 -25.77
C HIS A 225 47.41 -17.97 -25.97
N GLU A 226 47.48 -17.50 -27.22
CA GLU A 226 47.44 -16.06 -27.56
C GLU A 226 46.10 -15.41 -27.13
N ASP A 227 44.98 -16.11 -27.32
CA ASP A 227 43.66 -15.65 -26.88
C ASP A 227 43.55 -15.59 -25.36
N CYS A 228 44.14 -16.56 -24.65
CA CYS A 228 44.19 -16.56 -23.20
C CYS A 228 45.07 -15.41 -22.66
N GLU A 229 46.24 -15.21 -23.25
CA GLU A 229 47.16 -14.12 -22.90
C GLU A 229 46.51 -12.75 -23.10
N ARG A 230 45.88 -12.53 -24.26
CA ARG A 230 45.20 -11.29 -24.59
C ARG A 230 44.05 -10.96 -23.63
N ARG A 231 43.31 -11.96 -23.15
CA ARG A 231 42.16 -11.76 -22.26
C ARG A 231 42.54 -11.68 -20.79
N PHE A 232 43.50 -12.48 -20.35
CA PHE A 232 43.75 -12.72 -18.92
C PHE A 232 45.19 -12.41 -18.47
N GLY A 233 46.06 -11.97 -19.39
CA GLY A 233 47.47 -11.66 -19.14
C GLY A 233 48.33 -12.88 -18.82
N THR A 234 47.85 -14.08 -19.17
CA THR A 234 48.62 -15.33 -19.10
C THR A 234 48.15 -16.27 -20.20
N GLY A 235 49.08 -16.90 -20.89
CA GLY A 235 48.80 -17.88 -21.93
C GLY A 235 48.23 -19.18 -21.38
N SER A 236 48.18 -19.40 -20.06
CA SER A 236 47.77 -20.69 -19.46
C SER A 236 46.32 -20.67 -18.95
N PRO A 237 45.35 -21.32 -19.64
CA PRO A 237 43.97 -21.38 -19.16
C PRO A 237 43.84 -22.06 -17.79
N ARG A 238 44.63 -23.10 -17.51
CA ARG A 238 44.69 -23.74 -16.18
C ARG A 238 45.03 -22.78 -15.05
N GLU A 239 45.99 -21.87 -15.29
CA GLU A 239 46.39 -20.89 -14.29
C GLU A 239 45.26 -19.91 -14.01
N VAL A 240 44.57 -19.43 -15.06
CA VAL A 240 43.39 -18.58 -14.94
C VAL A 240 42.29 -19.30 -14.14
N ILE A 241 41.96 -20.55 -14.48
CA ILE A 241 40.96 -21.36 -13.76
C ILE A 241 41.28 -21.43 -12.27
N LYS A 242 42.55 -21.70 -11.91
CA LYS A 242 42.98 -21.81 -10.52
C LYS A 242 42.91 -20.47 -9.78
N ARG A 243 43.37 -19.38 -10.41
CA ARG A 243 43.36 -18.02 -9.85
C ARG A 243 41.93 -17.54 -9.64
N THR A 244 41.12 -17.59 -10.69
CA THR A 244 39.72 -17.15 -10.68
C THR A 244 38.88 -18.02 -9.73
N GLY A 245 39.10 -19.34 -9.70
CA GLY A 245 38.42 -20.23 -8.76
C GLY A 245 38.69 -19.93 -7.28
N ARG A 246 39.92 -19.51 -6.93
CA ARG A 246 40.25 -19.04 -5.57
C ARG A 246 39.59 -17.70 -5.26
N ALA A 247 39.60 -16.78 -6.23
CA ALA A 247 38.96 -15.48 -6.08
C ALA A 247 37.45 -15.64 -5.84
N ILE A 248 36.75 -16.44 -6.66
CA ILE A 248 35.33 -16.74 -6.51
C ILE A 248 35.01 -17.21 -5.08
N LYS A 249 35.75 -18.19 -4.55
CA LYS A 249 35.53 -18.68 -3.17
C LYS A 249 35.76 -17.62 -2.09
N SER A 250 36.59 -16.62 -2.35
CA SER A 250 36.81 -15.50 -1.43
C SER A 250 35.66 -14.50 -1.51
N PHE A 251 35.25 -14.16 -2.73
CA PHE A 251 34.12 -13.26 -2.97
C PHE A 251 32.81 -13.85 -2.47
N GLU A 252 32.53 -15.14 -2.69
CA GLU A 252 31.36 -15.83 -2.15
C GLU A 252 31.28 -15.69 -0.63
N ARG A 253 32.37 -16.00 0.09
CA ARG A 253 32.41 -15.85 1.55
C ARG A 253 32.19 -14.41 2.03
N ASN A 254 32.69 -13.41 1.30
CA ASN A 254 32.49 -12.02 1.64
C ASN A 254 31.03 -11.58 1.38
N THR A 255 30.46 -12.01 0.26
CA THR A 255 29.06 -11.81 -0.10
C THR A 255 28.14 -12.42 0.95
N ASP A 256 28.41 -13.66 1.40
CA ASP A 256 27.61 -14.35 2.43
C ASP A 256 27.65 -13.59 3.77
N LYS A 257 28.83 -13.11 4.19
CA LYS A 257 28.98 -12.30 5.41
C LYS A 257 28.20 -11.00 5.31
N LEU A 258 28.30 -10.31 4.19
CA LEU A 258 27.64 -9.03 3.99
C LEU A 258 26.12 -9.19 3.85
N GLU A 259 25.66 -10.26 3.23
CA GLU A 259 24.24 -10.62 3.19
C GLU A 259 23.70 -10.90 4.60
N SER A 260 24.46 -11.65 5.41
CA SER A 260 24.09 -11.91 6.81
C SER A 260 23.98 -10.61 7.61
N ARG A 261 24.93 -9.68 7.42
CA ARG A 261 24.89 -8.35 8.03
C ARG A 261 23.70 -7.52 7.56
N LEU A 262 23.36 -7.55 6.27
CA LEU A 262 22.19 -6.87 5.72
C LEU A 262 20.89 -7.39 6.34
N ARG A 263 20.75 -8.71 6.45
CA ARG A 263 19.61 -9.35 7.10
C ARG A 263 19.50 -8.95 8.57
N GLU A 264 20.62 -8.83 9.26
CA GLU A 264 20.64 -8.43 10.66
C GLU A 264 20.24 -6.96 10.84
N ILE A 265 20.77 -6.05 10.02
CA ILE A 265 20.34 -4.64 10.03
C ILE A 265 18.84 -4.53 9.75
N ALA A 266 18.33 -5.27 8.76
CA ALA A 266 16.91 -5.30 8.42
C ALA A 266 16.06 -5.84 9.57
N ARG A 267 16.49 -6.95 10.20
CA ARG A 267 15.83 -7.54 11.38
C ARG A 267 15.72 -6.52 12.50
N ILE A 268 16.84 -5.94 12.91
CA ILE A 268 16.90 -4.94 13.99
C ILE A 268 16.04 -3.73 13.68
N GLY A 269 16.16 -3.15 12.49
CA GLY A 269 15.38 -1.97 12.11
C GLY A 269 13.87 -2.22 12.02
N SER A 270 13.46 -3.48 11.87
CA SER A 270 12.06 -3.89 11.82
C SER A 270 11.43 -4.18 13.18
N LEU A 271 12.23 -4.23 14.26
CA LEU A 271 11.71 -4.52 15.60
C LEU A 271 10.78 -3.41 16.07
N ASP A 272 9.55 -3.78 16.44
CA ASP A 272 8.56 -2.88 17.03
C ASP A 272 8.51 -3.12 18.54
N VAL A 273 9.35 -2.40 19.27
CA VAL A 273 9.55 -2.58 20.71
C VAL A 273 8.72 -1.53 21.44
N HIS A 274 7.63 -1.96 22.08
CA HIS A 274 6.78 -1.10 22.90
C HIS A 274 7.01 -1.30 24.40
N MET A 275 7.50 -2.49 24.78
CA MET A 275 7.85 -2.80 26.16
C MET A 275 9.20 -3.52 26.20
N LEU A 276 10.02 -3.18 27.19
CA LEU A 276 11.28 -3.85 27.46
C LEU A 276 11.31 -4.37 28.89
N VAL A 277 11.42 -5.70 29.01
CA VAL A 277 11.61 -6.38 30.28
C VAL A 277 13.10 -6.68 30.47
N ILE A 278 13.71 -6.00 31.42
CA ILE A 278 15.15 -6.05 31.65
C ILE A 278 15.44 -7.02 32.79
N ASP A 279 16.33 -7.99 32.53
CA ASP A 279 16.98 -8.76 33.58
C ASP A 279 18.01 -7.87 34.28
N GLY A 280 17.55 -7.18 35.33
CA GLY A 280 18.36 -6.22 36.07
C GLY A 280 19.54 -6.88 36.78
N SER A 281 19.42 -8.16 37.16
CA SER A 281 20.52 -8.90 37.76
C SER A 281 21.66 -9.10 36.77
N ASN A 282 21.38 -9.33 35.48
CA ASN A 282 22.39 -9.56 34.45
C ASN A 282 23.25 -8.30 34.19
N LEU A 283 22.61 -7.13 34.07
CA LEU A 283 23.27 -5.84 33.83
C LEU A 283 24.08 -5.30 35.02
N CYS A 284 24.05 -5.98 36.17
CA CYS A 284 24.83 -5.57 37.35
C CYS A 284 26.28 -6.09 37.34
N TYR A 285 26.70 -6.82 36.31
CA TYR A 285 28.02 -7.46 36.26
C TYR A 285 28.80 -7.13 34.98
N GLU A 286 30.10 -6.88 35.13
CA GLU A 286 31.07 -6.80 34.04
C GLU A 286 32.18 -7.82 34.33
N ASP A 287 32.47 -8.73 33.39
CA ASP A 287 33.46 -9.82 33.57
C ASP A 287 33.30 -10.61 34.88
N GLY A 288 32.05 -10.85 35.29
CA GLY A 288 31.70 -11.54 36.53
C GLY A 288 31.91 -10.73 37.82
N LYS A 289 32.37 -9.49 37.73
CA LYS A 289 32.49 -8.56 38.86
C LYS A 289 31.23 -7.72 38.99
N LEU A 290 30.71 -7.62 40.21
CA LEU A 290 29.58 -6.76 40.52
C LEU A 290 30.00 -5.29 40.32
N ILE A 291 29.41 -4.64 39.33
CA ILE A 291 29.57 -3.21 39.09
C ILE A 291 28.47 -2.40 39.78
N GLY A 292 27.37 -3.03 40.20
CA GLY A 292 26.24 -2.34 40.80
C GLY A 292 25.22 -1.90 39.75
N LEU A 293 24.43 -0.86 40.03
CA LEU A 293 23.37 -0.40 39.12
C LEU A 293 23.85 0.59 38.04
N TYR A 294 25.16 0.88 37.94
CA TYR A 294 25.65 1.96 37.06
C TYR A 294 25.34 1.70 35.58
N ALA A 295 25.62 0.49 35.09
CA ALA A 295 25.31 0.11 33.72
C ALA A 295 23.80 0.13 33.45
N LEU A 296 23.00 -0.45 34.35
CA LEU A 296 21.55 -0.46 34.23
C LEU A 296 20.96 0.95 34.20
N ARG A 297 21.40 1.85 35.09
CA ARG A 297 20.95 3.25 35.08
C ARG A 297 21.30 3.94 33.77
N ALA A 298 22.54 3.80 33.31
CA ALA A 298 22.97 4.39 32.04
C ALA A 298 22.11 3.90 30.87
N VAL A 299 21.73 2.62 30.85
CA VAL A 299 20.79 2.07 29.85
C VAL A 299 19.40 2.68 30.01
N CYS A 300 18.82 2.66 31.21
CA CYS A 300 17.48 3.22 31.46
C CYS A 300 17.39 4.70 31.09
N ASP A 301 18.44 5.50 31.35
CA ASP A 301 18.49 6.93 31.06
C ASP A 301 18.58 7.25 29.56
N HIS A 302 18.97 6.27 28.72
CA HIS A 302 19.10 6.43 27.26
C HIS A 302 17.97 5.73 26.48
N LEU A 303 17.07 5.03 27.17
CA LEU A 303 15.91 4.43 26.54
C LEU A 303 14.83 5.51 26.26
N PRO A 304 14.05 5.38 25.17
CA PRO A 304 12.98 6.32 24.87
C PRO A 304 11.92 6.38 25.98
N ASP A 305 11.39 7.58 26.26
CA ASP A 305 10.37 7.81 27.30
C ASP A 305 9.02 7.11 27.02
N ASP A 306 8.73 6.80 25.75
CA ASP A 306 7.50 6.13 25.30
C ASP A 306 7.57 4.60 25.42
N LEU A 307 8.71 4.06 25.84
CA LEU A 307 8.91 2.63 26.04
C LEU A 307 8.49 2.20 27.45
N ASP A 308 7.61 1.20 27.56
CA ASP A 308 7.24 0.63 28.85
C ASP A 308 8.42 -0.18 29.43
N LEU A 309 9.05 0.32 30.49
CA LEU A 309 10.21 -0.31 31.12
C LEU A 309 9.84 -1.08 32.38
N ILE A 310 10.17 -2.37 32.38
CA ILE A 310 10.10 -3.25 33.56
C ILE A 310 11.49 -3.80 33.84
N VAL A 311 12.02 -3.56 35.04
CA VAL A 311 13.25 -4.20 35.49
C VAL A 311 12.91 -5.27 36.51
N VAL A 312 13.33 -6.50 36.25
CA VAL A 312 13.15 -7.63 37.15
C VAL A 312 14.49 -7.99 37.78
N PHE A 313 14.52 -8.11 39.10
CA PHE A 313 15.68 -8.58 39.85
C PHE A 313 15.40 -9.88 40.58
N ASP A 314 16.41 -10.75 40.62
CA ASP A 314 16.39 -11.90 41.51
C ASP A 314 16.50 -11.49 42.99
N ALA A 315 16.03 -12.38 43.88
CA ALA A 315 16.02 -12.13 45.33
C ALA A 315 17.41 -11.83 45.93
N SER A 316 18.49 -12.32 45.31
CA SER A 316 19.86 -12.18 45.82
C SER A 316 20.42 -10.78 45.63
N ILE A 317 19.85 -9.96 44.73
CA ILE A 317 20.40 -8.64 44.43
C ILE A 317 20.48 -7.73 45.66
N ARG A 318 19.47 -7.81 46.55
CA ARG A 318 19.37 -6.99 47.77
C ARG A 318 20.62 -7.15 48.64
N LYS A 319 21.02 -8.40 48.86
CA LYS A 319 22.17 -8.77 49.68
C LYS A 319 23.48 -8.35 49.01
N LYS A 320 23.58 -8.46 47.69
CA LYS A 320 24.80 -8.13 46.94
C LYS A 320 25.05 -6.63 46.85
N LEU A 321 23.99 -5.85 46.66
CA LEU A 321 24.06 -4.38 46.59
C LEU A 321 24.01 -3.73 47.98
N GLY A 322 23.59 -4.44 49.03
CA GLY A 322 23.45 -3.89 50.37
C GLY A 322 22.30 -2.88 50.50
N VAL A 323 21.26 -2.99 49.67
CA VAL A 323 20.12 -2.06 49.61
C VAL A 323 18.78 -2.79 49.81
N ASN A 324 17.78 -2.05 50.28
CA ASN A 324 16.40 -2.53 50.37
C ASN A 324 15.60 -2.18 49.10
N ASP A 325 14.35 -2.64 49.02
CA ASP A 325 13.51 -2.51 47.82
C ASP A 325 13.21 -1.05 47.48
N ASP A 326 12.97 -0.21 48.49
CA ASP A 326 12.62 1.18 48.30
C ASP A 326 13.83 1.99 47.81
N THR A 327 15.01 1.71 48.35
CA THR A 327 16.27 2.28 47.85
C THR A 327 16.51 1.85 46.40
N LEU A 328 16.27 0.58 46.06
CA LEU A 328 16.48 0.07 44.71
C LEU A 328 15.51 0.72 43.70
N ARG A 329 14.24 0.90 44.07
CA ARG A 329 13.25 1.66 43.28
C ARG A 329 13.63 3.13 43.12
N SER A 330 14.06 3.78 44.20
CA SER A 330 14.45 5.20 44.16
C SER A 330 15.64 5.49 43.24
N GLN A 331 16.47 4.47 42.99
CA GLN A 331 17.66 4.54 42.16
C GLN A 331 17.40 4.32 40.66
N LEU A 332 16.16 3.98 40.30
CA LEU A 332 15.69 3.77 38.92
C LEU A 332 14.36 4.52 38.74
N PRO A 333 14.38 5.87 38.77
CA PRO A 333 13.16 6.66 38.61
C PRO A 333 12.54 6.43 37.22
N GLY A 334 11.21 6.41 37.14
CA GLY A 334 10.49 6.19 35.88
C GLY A 334 10.39 4.73 35.42
N VAL A 335 11.01 3.78 36.14
CA VAL A 335 11.03 2.37 35.75
C VAL A 335 10.22 1.51 36.72
N LYS A 336 9.44 0.54 36.20
CA LYS A 336 8.72 -0.42 37.04
C LYS A 336 9.69 -1.50 37.54
N VAL A 337 10.13 -1.39 38.79
CA VAL A 337 11.05 -2.35 39.40
C VAL A 337 10.30 -3.46 40.14
N HIS A 338 10.52 -4.70 39.72
CA HIS A 338 10.02 -5.91 40.38
C HIS A 338 11.16 -6.75 40.95
N ILE A 339 11.05 -7.13 42.22
CA ILE A 339 12.03 -7.98 42.89
C ILE A 339 11.35 -9.29 43.25
N VAL A 340 11.84 -10.40 42.70
CA VAL A 340 11.16 -11.69 42.81
C VAL A 340 11.54 -12.40 44.10
N ALA A 341 10.60 -13.16 44.68
CA ALA A 341 10.78 -13.81 45.98
C ALA A 341 11.81 -14.95 45.98
N SER A 342 12.09 -15.56 44.83
CA SER A 342 13.08 -16.63 44.68
C SER A 342 13.84 -16.49 43.36
N LYS A 343 15.08 -17.00 43.31
CA LYS A 343 15.92 -16.96 42.10
C LYS A 343 15.28 -17.71 40.92
N ALA A 344 14.70 -18.88 41.17
CA ALA A 344 13.97 -19.65 40.15
C ALA A 344 12.68 -18.95 39.67
N GLY A 345 12.15 -17.99 40.45
CA GLY A 345 11.02 -17.18 40.04
C GLY A 345 11.39 -16.04 39.10
N ALA A 346 12.66 -15.64 39.02
CA ALA A 346 13.09 -14.48 38.22
C ALA A 346 12.86 -14.70 36.73
N ASP A 347 13.41 -15.78 36.19
CA ASP A 347 13.29 -16.16 34.77
C ASP A 347 11.83 -16.30 34.35
N ALA A 348 11.03 -17.02 35.16
CA ALA A 348 9.61 -17.20 34.91
C ALA A 348 8.84 -15.87 34.94
N THR A 349 9.21 -14.93 35.81
CA THR A 349 8.57 -13.60 35.93
C THR A 349 8.95 -12.71 34.76
N ILE A 350 10.22 -12.72 34.34
CA ILE A 350 10.71 -11.99 33.16
C ILE A 350 9.92 -12.41 31.92
N LEU A 351 9.83 -13.72 31.68
CA LEU A 351 9.12 -14.26 30.52
C LEU A 351 7.60 -14.10 30.63
N ALA A 352 7.03 -14.11 31.84
CA ALA A 352 5.61 -13.83 32.07
C ALA A 352 5.25 -12.35 31.87
N ALA A 353 6.20 -11.42 32.07
CA ALA A 353 6.00 -10.02 31.77
C ALA A 353 6.06 -9.72 30.27
N ALA A 354 6.84 -10.50 29.50
CA ALA A 354 7.05 -10.31 28.05
C ALA A 354 6.13 -11.18 27.17
N GLN A 355 4.82 -11.24 27.47
CA GLN A 355 3.88 -12.08 26.70
C GLN A 355 3.46 -11.44 25.37
N ASP A 356 3.31 -10.11 25.34
CA ASP A 356 2.86 -9.40 24.14
C ASP A 356 3.89 -9.48 23.00
N PRO A 357 3.47 -9.54 21.72
CA PRO A 357 4.38 -9.64 20.57
C PRO A 357 5.38 -8.48 20.44
N THR A 358 5.05 -7.31 20.99
CA THR A 358 5.88 -6.09 20.97
C THR A 358 6.72 -5.91 22.25
N SER A 359 6.65 -6.88 23.17
CA SER A 359 7.47 -6.91 24.39
C SER A 359 8.76 -7.69 24.15
N PHE A 360 9.90 -7.13 24.53
CA PHE A 360 11.21 -7.78 24.38
C PHE A 360 11.88 -7.99 25.74
N VAL A 361 12.77 -8.98 25.82
CA VAL A 361 13.54 -9.26 27.03
C VAL A 361 15.00 -8.90 26.83
N LEU A 362 15.56 -8.06 27.69
CA LEU A 362 16.99 -7.75 27.70
C LEU A 362 17.71 -8.66 28.71
N SER A 363 18.38 -9.70 28.23
CA SER A 363 19.22 -10.59 29.04
C SER A 363 20.22 -11.36 28.17
N ASN A 364 21.37 -11.71 28.74
CA ASN A 364 22.32 -12.64 28.12
C ASN A 364 21.98 -14.12 28.42
N ASP A 365 21.00 -14.38 29.29
CA ASP A 365 20.47 -15.73 29.47
C ASP A 365 19.61 -16.12 28.26
N ARG A 366 19.73 -17.37 27.83
CA ARG A 366 18.94 -17.94 26.74
C ARG A 366 17.62 -18.54 27.21
N PHE A 367 17.42 -18.66 28.53
CA PHE A 367 16.23 -19.26 29.14
C PHE A 367 15.91 -20.63 28.55
N ALA A 368 16.92 -21.49 28.41
CA ALA A 368 16.83 -22.78 27.71
C ALA A 368 15.77 -23.73 28.31
N ASP A 369 15.42 -23.53 29.58
CA ASP A 369 14.39 -24.30 30.30
C ASP A 369 12.94 -23.86 29.97
N PHE A 370 12.76 -22.75 29.23
CA PHE A 370 11.46 -22.16 28.90
C PHE A 370 11.23 -21.97 27.39
N PRO A 371 11.43 -23.01 26.55
CA PRO A 371 11.32 -22.88 25.09
C PRO A 371 9.88 -22.62 24.61
N ASP A 372 8.88 -22.91 25.45
CA ASP A 372 7.46 -22.66 25.20
C ASP A 372 7.06 -21.20 25.39
N LYS A 373 7.89 -20.40 26.06
CA LYS A 373 7.55 -19.00 26.34
C LYS A 373 7.65 -18.16 25.07
N PRO A 374 6.63 -17.33 24.76
CA PRO A 374 6.60 -16.54 23.54
C PRO A 374 7.89 -15.75 23.27
N ALA A 375 8.46 -15.09 24.28
CA ALA A 375 9.69 -14.31 24.09
C ALA A 375 10.91 -15.15 23.66
N VAL A 376 10.98 -16.42 24.08
CA VAL A 376 12.07 -17.35 23.71
C VAL A 376 11.78 -17.97 22.34
N HIS A 377 10.57 -18.49 22.16
CA HIS A 377 10.14 -19.14 20.92
C HIS A 377 10.22 -18.19 19.71
N ASP A 378 9.78 -16.95 19.88
CA ASP A 378 9.71 -15.94 18.81
C ASP A 378 11.03 -15.18 18.61
N GLY A 379 12.07 -15.50 19.39
CA GLY A 379 13.37 -14.84 19.29
C GLY A 379 13.36 -13.37 19.74
N ARG A 380 12.55 -13.02 20.73
CA ARG A 380 12.43 -11.66 21.31
C ARG A 380 13.38 -11.42 22.48
N LEU A 381 14.51 -12.12 22.49
CA LEU A 381 15.60 -11.91 23.45
C LEU A 381 16.63 -10.97 22.83
N ILE A 382 16.92 -9.88 23.53
CA ILE A 382 17.94 -8.87 23.19
C ILE A 382 19.13 -9.08 24.13
N GLN A 383 20.32 -9.12 23.56
CA GLN A 383 21.56 -9.33 24.31
C GLN A 383 22.29 -8.01 24.52
N HIS A 384 23.20 -7.99 25.49
CA HIS A 384 24.02 -6.81 25.76
C HIS A 384 25.47 -7.20 26.04
N GLU A 385 26.38 -6.32 25.69
CA GLU A 385 27.79 -6.45 26.04
C GLU A 385 28.19 -5.30 26.95
N ILE A 386 28.93 -5.61 28.03
CA ILE A 386 29.53 -4.61 28.90
C ILE A 386 31.04 -4.74 28.77
N ILE A 387 31.68 -3.74 28.17
CA ILE A 387 33.11 -3.75 27.89
C ILE A 387 33.69 -2.37 28.17
N ASN A 388 34.77 -2.32 28.96
CA ASN A 388 35.50 -1.09 29.26
C ASN A 388 34.59 0.05 29.75
N ARG A 389 33.65 -0.26 30.65
CA ARG A 389 32.64 0.70 31.15
C ARG A 389 31.65 1.24 30.11
N ARG A 390 31.48 0.54 28.99
CA ARG A 390 30.44 0.85 28.00
C ARG A 390 29.45 -0.29 27.94
N VAL A 391 28.16 0.04 27.86
CA VAL A 391 27.09 -0.92 27.59
C VAL A 391 26.70 -0.78 26.13
N LEU A 392 26.75 -1.90 25.42
CA LEU A 392 26.42 -2.04 24.01
C LEU A 392 25.17 -2.91 23.89
N ILE A 393 24.12 -2.36 23.26
CA ILE A 393 22.89 -3.10 22.93
C ILE A 393 22.56 -2.75 21.47
N GLU A 394 23.02 -3.59 20.55
CA GLU A 394 22.97 -3.30 19.11
C GLU A 394 21.52 -3.17 18.62
N GLU A 395 20.63 -4.06 19.07
CA GLU A 395 19.23 -4.08 18.66
C GLU A 395 18.46 -2.83 19.07
N LEU A 396 18.89 -2.16 20.15
CA LEU A 396 18.30 -0.91 20.64
C LEU A 396 19.12 0.32 20.23
N SER A 397 20.19 0.15 19.46
CA SER A 397 21.14 1.23 19.10
C SER A 397 21.70 1.99 20.30
N ILE A 398 21.96 1.27 21.40
CA ILE A 398 22.53 1.83 22.64
C ILE A 398 24.04 1.57 22.66
N ASP A 399 24.82 2.65 22.80
CA ASP A 399 26.25 2.60 23.08
C ASP A 399 26.57 3.71 24.09
N VAL A 400 26.55 3.35 25.38
CA VAL A 400 26.60 4.31 26.49
C VAL A 400 27.72 4.00 27.46
N GLU A 401 28.46 5.02 27.87
CA GLU A 401 29.44 4.89 28.95
C GLU A 401 28.75 5.04 30.31
N TYR A 402 29.13 4.21 31.28
CA TYR A 402 28.67 4.34 32.66
C TYR A 402 29.82 4.69 33.59
N SER A 403 29.53 5.54 34.58
CA SER A 403 30.48 5.97 35.59
C SER A 403 30.17 5.31 36.93
N ASN A 404 31.18 4.68 37.54
CA ASN A 404 31.11 4.24 38.93
C ASN A 404 31.21 5.40 39.94
N ARG A 405 31.37 6.64 39.45
CA ARG A 405 31.28 7.86 40.25
C ARG A 405 29.90 8.47 40.03
N GLY A 406 29.00 8.15 40.95
CA GLY A 406 27.80 8.91 41.27
C GLY A 406 28.01 9.68 42.55
#